data_AF-A0AAJ5ZMS2-F1
#
_entry.id   AF-A0AAJ5ZMS2-F1
#
_cell.length_a   1.000
_cell.length_b   1.000
_cell.length_c   1.000
_cell.angle_alpha   90.00
_cell.angle_beta   90.00
_cell.angle_gamma   90.00
#
_symmetry.space_group_name_H-M   'P 1'
#
loop_
_entity.id
_entity.type
_entity.pdbx_description
1 polymer ?
#
loop_
_entity_poly.entity_id
_entity_poly.type
_entity_poly.pdbx_seq_one_letter_code
_entity_poly.pdbx_strand_id
1 'polypeptide(L)'
;MAQEANGTRFERGMEVLRRIGGEGFDLPIKRLAEASPDLARFMVEYPYGDILSRPGLDLPLRQVCTVSCLMALGSVQPQLKFHMTGFLNAGGRPRDLVELLFVSVAVLGFPCAVDSIALVREIFQERRIAFEAPPPASDDGTQRYRRGLEVLSAVHGEDHLRPLETISPELARWSIEFAFGEALSREGLEPKARHLAIISMLAATGNRNEALDFHLKAALKQGLSPAEIAEALMQLSVYAGFPAALNAFRLARQAFAADRDATAITAPSAAASESREVRRARGLATLAQTSAASGEAVIRSFDDIAPDIGRMIVEHSYGDVFSRPGIDPKTRELTACAALAAVATKTAEAPLRVHINAALNAGASRKEVLETLLNLVPYSGYPVVQQAVRIAGEEFAKRPE
;
A
#
# COMPACT_ATOMS: atom_id res chain seq x y z
N MET A 1 -23.25 -24.19 -1.05
CA MET A 1 -23.91 -23.18 -1.91
C MET A 1 -23.76 -21.84 -1.22
N ALA A 2 -22.76 -21.04 -1.59
CA ALA A 2 -22.53 -19.73 -1.01
C ALA A 2 -23.54 -18.74 -1.63
N GLN A 3 -24.29 -18.02 -0.81
CA GLN A 3 -25.15 -16.93 -1.25
C GLN A 3 -24.27 -15.88 -1.95
N GLU A 4 -24.46 -15.70 -3.26
CA GLU A 4 -23.96 -14.52 -3.96
C GLU A 4 -24.58 -13.29 -3.32
N ALA A 5 -23.74 -12.39 -2.79
CA ALA A 5 -24.16 -11.12 -2.22
C ALA A 5 -24.75 -10.26 -3.34
N ASN A 6 -26.07 -10.30 -3.45
CA ASN A 6 -26.89 -9.78 -4.55
C ASN A 6 -27.14 -8.27 -4.40
N GLY A 7 -26.08 -7.46 -4.45
CA GLY A 7 -26.13 -6.00 -4.33
C GLY A 7 -25.08 -5.30 -5.19
N THR A 8 -25.36 -4.06 -5.57
CA THR A 8 -24.43 -3.18 -6.28
C THR A 8 -23.12 -3.01 -5.51
N ARG A 9 -22.05 -2.64 -6.22
CA ARG A 9 -20.74 -2.34 -5.62
C ARG A 9 -20.85 -1.33 -4.46
N PHE A 10 -21.70 -0.33 -4.62
CA PHE A 10 -21.94 0.69 -3.60
C PHE A 10 -22.66 0.10 -2.38
N GLU A 11 -23.73 -0.68 -2.56
CA GLU A 11 -24.46 -1.32 -1.45
C GLU A 11 -23.57 -2.27 -0.65
N ARG A 12 -22.76 -3.10 -1.34
CA ARG A 12 -21.77 -3.96 -0.69
C ARG A 12 -20.74 -3.15 0.08
N GLY A 13 -20.29 -2.03 -0.50
CA GLY A 13 -19.38 -1.10 0.17
C GLY A 13 -19.99 -0.47 1.41
N MET A 14 -21.24 -0.02 1.33
CA MET A 14 -21.97 0.55 2.47
C MET A 14 -22.14 -0.48 3.58
N GLU A 15 -22.40 -1.74 3.26
CA GLU A 15 -22.55 -2.80 4.27
C GLU A 15 -21.23 -3.07 5.00
N VAL A 16 -20.10 -3.17 4.27
CA VAL A 16 -18.78 -3.32 4.90
C VAL A 16 -18.41 -2.08 5.71
N LEU A 17 -18.64 -0.88 5.16
CA LEU A 17 -18.38 0.37 5.86
C LEU A 17 -19.22 0.49 7.13
N ARG A 18 -20.49 0.04 7.12
CA ARG A 18 -21.36 0.00 8.31
C ARG A 18 -20.79 -0.89 9.40
N ARG A 19 -20.28 -2.06 9.04
CA ARG A 19 -19.64 -3.01 9.98
C ARG A 19 -18.36 -2.43 10.59
N ILE A 20 -17.63 -1.61 9.86
CA ILE A 20 -16.39 -0.95 10.33
C ILE A 20 -16.73 0.31 11.14
N GLY A 21 -17.48 1.24 10.57
CA GLY A 21 -17.74 2.55 11.16
C GLY A 21 -18.74 2.55 12.32
N GLY A 22 -19.59 1.53 12.44
CA GLY A 22 -20.58 1.45 13.52
C GLY A 22 -21.64 2.55 13.44
N GLU A 23 -22.04 3.10 14.58
CA GLU A 23 -23.01 4.20 14.62
C GLU A 23 -22.45 5.46 13.95
N GLY A 24 -23.23 6.08 13.05
CA GLY A 24 -22.80 7.29 12.33
C GLY A 24 -21.75 7.05 11.23
N PHE A 25 -21.51 5.80 10.83
CA PHE A 25 -20.49 5.43 9.82
C PHE A 25 -20.59 6.22 8.50
N ASP A 26 -21.78 6.66 8.13
CA ASP A 26 -22.06 7.31 6.85
C ASP A 26 -21.94 8.84 6.90
N LEU A 27 -21.76 9.45 8.09
CA LEU A 27 -21.62 10.90 8.23
C LEU A 27 -20.46 11.46 7.38
N PRO A 28 -19.23 10.88 7.40
CA PRO A 28 -18.14 11.36 6.56
C PRO A 28 -18.47 11.27 5.07
N ILE A 29 -19.15 10.20 4.64
CA ILE A 29 -19.57 10.01 3.25
C ILE A 29 -20.64 11.03 2.84
N LYS A 30 -21.62 11.30 3.70
CA LYS A 30 -22.67 12.31 3.46
C LYS A 30 -22.07 13.70 3.33
N ARG A 31 -21.19 14.10 4.26
CA ARG A 31 -20.48 15.39 4.19
C ARG A 31 -19.62 15.50 2.94
N LEU A 32 -18.94 14.42 2.55
CA LEU A 32 -18.17 14.39 1.32
C LEU A 32 -19.08 14.53 0.09
N ALA A 33 -20.27 13.92 0.10
CA ALA A 33 -21.23 13.99 -0.99
C ALA A 33 -21.79 15.41 -1.20
N GLU A 34 -21.86 16.24 -0.16
CA GLU A 34 -22.23 17.67 -0.29
C GLU A 34 -21.23 18.42 -1.19
N ALA A 35 -19.95 18.04 -1.15
CA ALA A 35 -18.90 18.64 -1.97
C ALA A 35 -18.68 17.90 -3.31
N SER A 36 -18.70 16.56 -3.28
CA SER A 36 -18.47 15.70 -4.44
C SER A 36 -19.20 14.35 -4.27
N PRO A 37 -20.41 14.21 -4.83
CA PRO A 37 -21.16 12.96 -4.81
C PRO A 37 -20.38 11.79 -5.43
N ASP A 38 -19.62 12.06 -6.51
CA ASP A 38 -18.86 11.01 -7.19
C ASP A 38 -17.67 10.53 -6.34
N LEU A 39 -16.97 11.44 -5.67
CA LEU A 39 -15.88 11.06 -4.77
C LEU A 39 -16.40 10.29 -3.56
N ALA A 40 -17.55 10.69 -3.00
CA ALA A 40 -18.21 9.96 -1.93
C ALA A 40 -18.61 8.55 -2.36
N ARG A 41 -19.22 8.40 -3.54
CA ARG A 41 -19.53 7.11 -4.16
C ARG A 41 -18.26 6.26 -4.35
N PHE A 42 -17.21 6.84 -4.91
CA PHE A 42 -15.94 6.15 -5.17
C PHE A 42 -15.27 5.67 -3.87
N MET A 43 -15.27 6.49 -2.81
CA MET A 43 -14.73 6.14 -1.49
C MET A 43 -15.52 5.04 -0.77
N VAL A 44 -16.74 4.76 -1.19
CA VAL A 44 -17.51 3.59 -0.73
C VAL A 44 -17.22 2.39 -1.61
N GLU A 45 -17.40 2.56 -2.92
CA GLU A 45 -17.34 1.48 -3.89
C GLU A 45 -15.98 0.79 -3.96
N TYR A 46 -14.88 1.55 -4.00
CA TYR A 46 -13.56 0.96 -4.18
C TYR A 46 -13.00 0.37 -2.87
N PRO A 47 -12.79 1.16 -1.79
CA PRO A 47 -12.21 0.64 -0.56
C PRO A 47 -13.04 -0.48 0.07
N TYR A 48 -14.35 -0.26 0.20
CA TYR A 48 -15.22 -1.16 0.93
C TYR A 48 -15.91 -2.16 0.00
N GLY A 49 -16.39 -1.68 -1.16
CA GLY A 49 -17.15 -2.49 -2.11
C GLY A 49 -16.28 -3.47 -2.90
N ASP A 50 -15.04 -3.13 -3.26
CA ASP A 50 -14.18 -4.00 -4.08
C ASP A 50 -13.04 -4.66 -3.34
N ILE A 51 -12.54 -4.03 -2.28
CA ILE A 51 -11.31 -4.47 -1.63
C ILE A 51 -11.64 -5.15 -0.30
N LEU A 52 -12.28 -4.46 0.64
CA LEU A 52 -12.56 -5.02 1.96
C LEU A 52 -13.72 -6.05 1.97
N SER A 53 -14.55 -6.08 0.94
CA SER A 53 -15.64 -7.07 0.80
C SER A 53 -15.19 -8.42 0.24
N ARG A 54 -13.95 -8.51 -0.28
CA ARG A 54 -13.48 -9.70 -0.99
C ARG A 54 -13.50 -10.93 -0.07
N PRO A 55 -13.81 -12.12 -0.60
CA PRO A 55 -13.55 -13.36 0.11
C PRO A 55 -12.04 -13.61 0.20
N GLY A 56 -11.59 -14.48 1.11
CA GLY A 56 -10.19 -14.90 1.24
C GLY A 56 -9.45 -14.35 2.46
N LEU A 57 -9.95 -13.26 3.06
CA LEU A 57 -9.51 -12.80 4.38
C LEU A 57 -10.72 -12.25 5.14
N ASP A 58 -10.87 -12.65 6.40
CA ASP A 58 -11.98 -12.15 7.23
C ASP A 58 -11.80 -10.67 7.60
N LEU A 59 -12.89 -10.04 8.04
CA LEU A 59 -12.90 -8.61 8.30
C LEU A 59 -11.94 -8.18 9.43
N PRO A 60 -11.83 -8.90 10.58
CA PRO A 60 -10.82 -8.61 11.58
C PRO A 60 -9.39 -8.60 11.02
N LEU A 61 -8.99 -9.62 10.25
CA LEU A 61 -7.65 -9.68 9.67
C LEU A 61 -7.44 -8.61 8.61
N ARG A 62 -8.47 -8.24 7.84
CA ARG A 62 -8.39 -7.05 6.95
C ARG A 62 -8.16 -5.77 7.74
N GLN A 63 -8.85 -5.59 8.86
CA GLN A 63 -8.63 -4.43 9.72
C GLN A 63 -7.23 -4.44 10.36
N VAL A 64 -6.66 -5.61 10.69
CA VAL A 64 -5.24 -5.72 11.08
C VAL A 64 -4.31 -5.18 9.98
N CYS A 65 -4.50 -5.60 8.73
CA CYS A 65 -3.70 -5.09 7.60
C CYS A 65 -3.87 -3.58 7.41
N THR A 66 -5.11 -3.10 7.48
CA THR A 66 -5.44 -1.68 7.29
C THR A 66 -4.83 -0.81 8.39
N VAL A 67 -5.02 -1.16 9.67
CA VAL A 67 -4.42 -0.45 10.81
C VAL A 67 -2.90 -0.44 10.69
N SER A 68 -2.30 -1.58 10.36
CA SER A 68 -0.86 -1.73 10.18
C SER A 68 -0.31 -0.85 9.05
N CYS A 69 -1.02 -0.78 7.93
CA CYS A 69 -0.69 0.10 6.80
C CYS A 69 -0.74 1.57 7.21
N LEU A 70 -1.80 2.00 7.91
CA LEU A 70 -2.00 3.38 8.33
C LEU A 70 -0.98 3.81 9.41
N MET A 71 -0.61 2.91 10.32
CA MET A 71 0.49 3.12 11.27
C MET A 71 1.82 3.38 10.55
N ALA A 72 2.13 2.63 9.49
CA ALA A 72 3.35 2.80 8.71
C ALA A 72 3.41 4.13 7.94
N LEU A 73 2.26 4.68 7.55
CA LEU A 73 2.18 5.96 6.84
C LEU A 73 2.30 7.17 7.78
N GLY A 74 1.80 7.06 9.03
CA GLY A 74 2.01 8.04 10.10
C GLY A 74 1.31 9.40 9.96
N SER A 75 0.77 9.74 8.79
CA SER A 75 0.20 11.07 8.49
C SER A 75 -1.34 11.12 8.44
N VAL A 76 -2.01 10.01 8.76
CA VAL A 76 -3.47 9.81 8.54
C VAL A 76 -4.18 9.39 9.83
N GLN A 77 -3.94 10.15 10.91
CA GLN A 77 -4.41 9.83 12.27
C GLN A 77 -5.95 9.67 12.38
N PRO A 78 -6.79 10.49 11.73
CA PRO A 78 -8.24 10.28 11.76
C PRO A 78 -8.67 8.94 11.15
N GLN A 79 -8.03 8.53 10.04
CA GLN A 79 -8.29 7.25 9.39
C GLN A 79 -7.74 6.09 10.21
N LEU A 80 -6.58 6.26 10.85
CA LEU A 80 -6.02 5.27 11.76
C LEU A 80 -6.96 5.04 12.95
N LYS A 81 -7.44 6.10 13.60
CA LYS A 81 -8.43 6.01 14.68
C LYS A 81 -9.72 5.34 14.21
N PHE A 82 -10.24 5.71 13.04
CA PHE A 82 -11.43 5.10 12.44
C PHE A 82 -11.26 3.58 12.25
N HIS A 83 -10.14 3.14 11.70
CA HIS A 83 -9.89 1.72 11.46
C HIS A 83 -9.48 0.94 12.71
N MET A 84 -8.90 1.57 13.74
CA MET A 84 -8.73 0.95 15.05
C MET A 84 -10.07 0.70 15.73
N THR A 85 -10.99 1.66 15.68
CA THR A 85 -12.38 1.46 16.14
C THR A 85 -13.08 0.39 15.29
N GLY A 86 -12.88 0.42 13.98
CA GLY A 86 -13.44 -0.53 13.04
C GLY A 86 -12.93 -1.96 13.20
N PHE A 87 -11.67 -2.13 13.60
CA PHE A 87 -11.11 -3.41 14.00
C PHE A 87 -11.91 -4.02 15.17
N LEU A 88 -12.22 -3.22 16.19
CA LEU A 88 -13.01 -3.67 17.33
C LEU A 88 -14.47 -3.99 16.92
N ASN A 89 -15.07 -3.18 16.04
CA ASN A 89 -16.42 -3.43 15.52
C ASN A 89 -16.48 -4.70 14.65
N ALA A 90 -15.39 -5.04 13.96
CA ALA A 90 -15.29 -6.26 13.18
C ALA A 90 -15.16 -7.53 14.05
N GLY A 91 -14.97 -7.40 15.37
CA GLY A 91 -14.78 -8.50 16.31
C GLY A 91 -13.34 -8.67 16.82
N GLY A 92 -12.44 -7.74 16.48
CA GLY A 92 -11.09 -7.70 17.01
C GLY A 92 -11.05 -7.41 18.51
N ARG A 93 -10.04 -7.93 19.22
CA ARG A 93 -9.94 -7.74 20.69
C ARG A 93 -9.12 -6.49 21.01
N PRO A 94 -9.44 -5.74 22.08
CA PRO A 94 -8.63 -4.61 22.53
C PRO A 94 -7.15 -4.93 22.70
N ARG A 95 -6.84 -6.13 23.22
CA ARG A 95 -5.46 -6.62 23.36
C ARG A 95 -4.70 -6.66 22.03
N ASP A 96 -5.36 -7.03 20.93
CA ASP A 96 -4.72 -7.14 19.62
C ASP A 96 -4.24 -5.78 19.10
N LEU A 97 -4.97 -4.68 19.38
CA LEU A 97 -4.52 -3.32 19.04
C LEU A 97 -3.23 -2.96 19.79
N VAL A 98 -3.14 -3.34 21.06
CA VAL A 98 -1.94 -3.09 21.86
C VAL A 98 -0.77 -3.93 21.35
N GLU A 99 -1.00 -5.19 20.98
CA GLU A 99 0.05 -6.04 20.40
C GLU A 99 0.54 -5.54 19.03
N LEU A 100 -0.31 -4.89 18.21
CA LEU A 100 0.13 -4.22 16.98
C LEU A 100 1.11 -3.08 17.26
N LEU A 101 1.00 -2.39 18.40
CA LEU A 101 1.98 -1.36 18.78
C LEU A 101 3.36 -1.98 19.01
N PHE A 102 3.45 -3.13 19.69
CA PHE A 102 4.72 -3.81 19.90
C PHE A 102 5.31 -4.35 18.59
N VAL A 103 4.48 -4.89 17.70
CA VAL A 103 4.92 -5.25 16.33
C VAL A 103 5.49 -4.02 15.63
N SER A 104 4.82 -2.87 15.73
CA SER A 104 5.31 -1.63 15.10
C SER A 104 6.62 -1.11 15.70
N VAL A 105 6.92 -1.37 16.98
CA VAL A 105 8.22 -0.98 17.56
C VAL A 105 9.36 -1.71 16.87
N ALA A 106 9.23 -3.02 16.65
CA ALA A 106 10.25 -3.82 15.97
C ALA A 106 10.34 -3.49 14.49
N VAL A 107 9.20 -3.26 13.84
CA VAL A 107 9.14 -3.06 12.39
C VAL A 107 9.41 -1.61 12.01
N LEU A 108 8.69 -0.65 12.59
CA LEU A 108 8.66 0.76 12.22
C LEU A 108 9.46 1.68 13.16
N GLY A 109 9.68 1.25 14.40
CA GLY A 109 10.37 2.00 15.45
C GLY A 109 9.43 2.63 16.48
N PHE A 110 10.00 3.04 17.62
CA PHE A 110 9.26 3.57 18.77
C PHE A 110 8.32 4.74 18.50
N PRO A 111 8.67 5.76 17.69
CA PRO A 111 7.78 6.92 17.47
C PRO A 111 6.40 6.53 16.94
N CYS A 112 6.32 5.56 16.02
CA CYS A 112 5.05 5.06 15.48
C CYS A 112 4.13 4.49 16.58
N ALA A 113 4.70 3.73 17.51
CA ALA A 113 3.96 3.16 18.64
C ALA A 113 3.52 4.24 19.64
N VAL A 114 4.37 5.24 19.89
CA VAL A 114 4.08 6.37 20.80
C VAL A 114 2.94 7.24 20.25
N ASP A 115 2.92 7.49 18.95
CA ASP A 115 1.83 8.25 18.33
C ASP A 115 0.52 7.44 18.37
N SER A 116 0.61 6.14 18.08
CA SER A 116 -0.54 5.25 18.01
C SER A 116 -1.17 4.93 19.38
N ILE A 117 -0.39 4.89 20.47
CA ILE A 117 -0.93 4.61 21.82
C ILE A 117 -1.86 5.74 22.30
N ALA A 118 -1.66 6.99 21.83
CA ALA A 118 -2.55 8.10 22.14
C ALA A 118 -3.97 7.83 21.60
N LEU A 119 -4.07 7.36 20.35
CA LEU A 119 -5.34 6.99 19.73
C LEU A 119 -5.99 5.79 20.41
N VAL A 120 -5.21 4.76 20.77
CA VAL A 120 -5.75 3.58 21.48
C VAL A 120 -6.35 3.98 22.84
N ARG A 121 -5.68 4.85 23.59
CA ARG A 121 -6.19 5.36 24.88
C ARG A 121 -7.51 6.12 24.69
N GLU A 122 -7.55 7.00 23.70
CA GLU A 122 -8.75 7.76 23.36
C GLU A 122 -9.92 6.82 23.01
N ILE A 123 -9.69 5.82 22.15
CA ILE A 123 -10.72 4.83 21.77
C ILE A 123 -11.20 4.04 22.99
N PHE A 124 -10.30 3.59 23.86
CA PHE A 124 -10.70 2.82 25.05
C PHE A 124 -11.52 3.67 26.01
N GLN A 125 -11.17 4.95 26.17
CA GLN A 125 -11.93 5.88 26.99
C GLN A 125 -13.32 6.14 26.40
N GLU A 126 -13.41 6.48 25.11
CA GLU A 126 -14.67 6.73 24.41
C GLU A 126 -15.62 5.53 24.48
N ARG A 127 -15.07 4.32 24.34
CA ARG A 127 -15.84 3.07 24.35
C ARG A 127 -15.99 2.44 25.74
N ARG A 128 -15.46 3.07 26.79
CA ARG A 128 -15.45 2.57 28.17
C ARG A 128 -14.91 1.13 28.28
N ILE A 129 -13.86 0.83 27.53
CA ILE A 129 -13.20 -0.47 27.55
C ILE A 129 -12.27 -0.51 28.77
N ALA A 130 -12.60 -1.36 29.74
CA ALA A 130 -11.69 -1.69 30.81
C ALA A 130 -10.56 -2.58 30.25
N PHE A 131 -9.37 -2.01 30.12
CA PHE A 131 -8.19 -2.73 29.63
C PHE A 131 -7.13 -2.80 30.73
N GLU A 132 -6.77 -4.02 31.10
CA GLU A 132 -5.66 -4.29 32.00
C GLU A 132 -4.45 -4.73 31.16
N ALA A 133 -3.38 -3.95 31.21
CA ALA A 133 -2.16 -4.28 30.50
C ALA A 133 -1.48 -5.49 31.17
N PRO A 134 -1.05 -6.51 30.40
CA PRO A 134 -0.22 -7.56 30.96
C PRO A 134 1.05 -6.97 31.59
N PRO A 135 1.55 -7.52 32.70
CA PRO A 135 2.81 -7.09 33.27
C PRO A 135 3.93 -7.25 32.22
N PRO A 136 4.94 -6.36 32.20
CA PRO A 136 6.10 -6.53 31.34
C PRO A 136 6.75 -7.89 31.60
N ALA A 137 7.18 -8.56 30.53
CA ALA A 137 8.01 -9.75 30.68
C ALA A 137 9.34 -9.34 31.31
N SER A 138 9.82 -10.12 32.30
CA SER A 138 11.13 -9.91 32.93
C SER A 138 11.95 -11.18 32.74
N ASP A 139 13.15 -11.03 32.17
CA ASP A 139 14.16 -12.08 32.11
C ASP A 139 15.58 -11.52 32.32
N ASP A 140 16.56 -12.41 32.44
CA ASP A 140 17.99 -12.09 32.59
C ASP A 140 18.69 -11.82 31.24
N GLY A 141 17.93 -11.61 30.16
CA GLY A 141 18.43 -11.47 28.79
C GLY A 141 18.68 -12.79 28.05
N THR A 142 18.86 -13.91 28.76
CA THR A 142 19.19 -15.21 28.15
C THR A 142 17.95 -15.86 27.53
N GLN A 143 16.78 -15.67 28.13
CA GLN A 143 15.53 -16.28 27.65
C GLN A 143 15.04 -15.60 26.37
N ARG A 144 15.07 -14.26 26.29
CA ARG A 144 14.77 -13.52 25.05
C ARG A 144 15.72 -13.84 23.91
N TYR A 145 17.02 -14.05 24.17
CA TYR A 145 17.97 -14.46 23.12
C TYR A 145 17.59 -15.82 22.54
N ARG A 146 17.34 -16.82 23.40
CA ARG A 146 16.92 -18.16 22.98
C ARG A 146 15.61 -18.13 22.20
N ARG A 147 14.60 -17.40 22.71
CA ARG A 147 13.32 -17.23 22.03
C ARG A 147 13.47 -16.54 20.67
N GLY A 148 14.37 -15.56 20.58
CA GLY A 148 14.70 -14.87 19.34
C GLY A 148 15.29 -15.82 18.30
N LEU A 149 16.21 -16.70 18.71
CA LEU A 149 16.76 -17.76 17.86
C LEU A 149 15.69 -18.79 17.45
N GLU A 150 14.78 -19.17 18.35
CA GLU A 150 13.66 -20.06 18.03
C GLU A 150 12.74 -19.43 16.97
N VAL A 151 12.36 -18.16 17.13
CA VAL A 151 11.55 -17.42 16.16
C VAL A 151 12.28 -17.29 14.82
N LEU A 152 13.58 -16.96 14.84
CA LEU A 152 14.39 -16.85 13.63
C LEU A 152 14.51 -18.20 12.92
N SER A 153 14.90 -19.26 13.62
CA SER A 153 15.08 -20.62 13.07
C SER A 153 13.78 -21.19 12.48
N ALA A 154 12.63 -20.89 13.09
CA ALA A 154 11.32 -21.24 12.56
C ALA A 154 11.07 -20.59 11.18
N VAL A 155 11.65 -19.43 10.92
CA VAL A 155 11.39 -18.58 9.75
C VAL A 155 12.49 -18.70 8.68
N HIS A 156 13.75 -18.73 9.08
CA HIS A 156 14.94 -18.86 8.23
C HIS A 156 16.05 -19.59 8.98
N GLY A 157 17.00 -20.19 8.28
CA GLY A 157 18.21 -20.68 8.96
C GLY A 157 18.95 -19.54 9.67
N GLU A 158 19.80 -19.85 10.65
CA GLU A 158 20.57 -18.90 11.48
C GLU A 158 21.42 -17.89 10.67
N ASP A 159 21.56 -18.13 9.37
CA ASP A 159 22.41 -17.43 8.42
C ASP A 159 22.02 -15.99 8.10
N HIS A 160 20.78 -15.55 8.38
CA HIS A 160 20.27 -14.23 7.97
C HIS A 160 21.02 -13.05 8.61
N LEU A 161 21.45 -13.20 9.87
CA LEU A 161 22.10 -12.13 10.61
C LEU A 161 23.63 -12.19 10.54
N ARG A 162 24.24 -13.24 9.99
CA ARG A 162 25.70 -13.38 9.88
C ARG A 162 26.40 -12.20 9.18
N PRO A 163 25.85 -11.63 8.07
CA PRO A 163 26.47 -10.44 7.48
C PRO A 163 26.49 -9.27 8.47
N LEU A 164 25.45 -9.12 9.30
CA LEU A 164 25.36 -8.08 10.31
C LEU A 164 26.29 -8.34 11.50
N GLU A 165 26.47 -9.59 11.93
CA GLU A 165 27.39 -9.97 13.01
C GLU A 165 28.83 -9.55 12.72
N THR A 166 29.26 -9.62 11.47
CA THR A 166 30.62 -9.22 11.08
C THR A 166 30.84 -7.70 11.11
N ILE A 167 29.77 -6.91 10.97
CA ILE A 167 29.80 -5.44 10.93
C ILE A 167 29.50 -4.84 12.31
N SER A 168 28.44 -5.34 12.96
CA SER A 168 27.98 -4.93 14.28
C SER A 168 27.38 -6.14 15.02
N PRO A 169 28.21 -6.85 15.81
CA PRO A 169 27.75 -7.95 16.66
C PRO A 169 26.64 -7.52 17.63
N GLU A 170 26.70 -6.29 18.11
CA GLU A 170 25.70 -5.74 19.04
C GLU A 170 24.34 -5.57 18.37
N LEU A 171 24.29 -5.05 17.15
CA LEU A 171 23.04 -4.87 16.41
C LEU A 171 22.45 -6.21 15.96
N ALA A 172 23.29 -7.19 15.61
CA ALA A 172 22.85 -8.56 15.37
C ALA A 172 22.22 -9.17 16.65
N ARG A 173 22.90 -9.05 17.79
CA ARG A 173 22.37 -9.51 19.09
C ARG A 173 21.06 -8.81 19.45
N TRP A 174 20.96 -7.48 19.32
CA TRP A 174 19.71 -6.75 19.60
C TRP A 174 18.59 -7.12 18.64
N SER A 175 18.88 -7.41 17.37
CA SER A 175 17.88 -7.94 16.45
C SER A 175 17.29 -9.24 16.98
N ILE A 176 18.13 -10.16 17.46
CA ILE A 176 17.71 -11.42 18.07
C ILE A 176 16.92 -11.17 19.36
N GLU A 177 17.51 -10.49 20.34
CA GLU A 177 16.95 -10.33 21.68
C GLU A 177 15.70 -9.46 21.71
N PHE A 178 15.78 -8.28 21.08
CA PHE A 178 14.73 -7.27 21.17
C PHE A 178 13.68 -7.45 20.08
N ALA A 179 14.07 -7.52 18.80
CA ALA A 179 13.08 -7.59 17.73
C ALA A 179 12.38 -8.96 17.73
N PHE A 180 13.13 -10.07 17.63
CA PHE A 180 12.55 -11.41 17.54
C PHE A 180 12.22 -12.01 18.91
N GLY A 181 13.06 -11.78 19.92
CA GLY A 181 12.97 -12.39 21.23
C GLY A 181 11.98 -11.72 22.18
N GLU A 182 11.71 -10.43 21.99
CA GLU A 182 10.87 -9.63 22.88
C GLU A 182 9.64 -9.07 22.18
N ALA A 183 9.81 -8.27 21.12
CA ALA A 183 8.71 -7.54 20.48
C ALA A 183 7.82 -8.41 19.57
N LEU A 184 8.43 -9.25 18.71
CA LEU A 184 7.69 -10.10 17.77
C LEU A 184 7.30 -11.46 18.37
N SER A 185 7.85 -11.85 19.51
CA SER A 185 7.51 -13.11 20.20
C SER A 185 6.36 -12.97 21.20
N ARG A 186 5.84 -11.76 21.42
CA ARG A 186 4.80 -11.51 22.41
C ARG A 186 3.56 -12.34 22.16
N GLU A 187 3.05 -12.92 23.23
CA GLU A 187 1.77 -13.61 23.23
C GLU A 187 0.61 -12.61 23.22
N GLY A 188 -0.43 -12.90 22.44
CA GLY A 188 -1.64 -12.09 22.40
C GLY A 188 -2.18 -12.00 20.98
N LEU A 189 -1.34 -11.60 20.03
CA LEU A 189 -1.70 -11.59 18.61
C LEU A 189 -1.50 -12.99 18.00
N GLU A 190 -2.52 -13.49 17.32
CA GLU A 190 -2.44 -14.76 16.59
C GLU A 190 -1.29 -14.73 15.56
N PRO A 191 -0.53 -15.83 15.37
CA PRO A 191 0.62 -15.86 14.46
C PRO A 191 0.30 -15.33 13.05
N LYS A 192 -0.86 -15.73 12.51
CA LYS A 192 -1.35 -15.26 11.21
C LYS A 192 -1.54 -13.75 11.16
N ALA A 193 -2.20 -13.17 12.15
CA ALA A 193 -2.42 -11.73 12.25
C ALA A 193 -1.09 -10.97 12.38
N ARG A 194 -0.13 -11.52 13.14
CA ARG A 194 1.21 -10.93 13.29
C ARG A 194 1.96 -10.87 11.95
N HIS A 195 1.98 -11.97 11.17
CA HIS A 195 2.63 -11.98 9.86
C HIS A 195 1.99 -10.97 8.89
N LEU A 196 0.65 -10.93 8.83
CA LEU A 196 -0.06 -9.99 7.98
C LEU A 196 0.19 -8.53 8.38
N ALA A 197 0.27 -8.24 9.68
CA ALA A 197 0.62 -6.91 10.18
C ALA A 197 2.02 -6.49 9.73
N ILE A 198 3.03 -7.33 9.93
CA ILE A 198 4.42 -7.04 9.54
C ILE A 198 4.53 -6.81 8.03
N ILE A 199 3.96 -7.70 7.21
CA ILE A 199 3.94 -7.55 5.74
C ILE A 199 3.25 -6.24 5.35
N SER A 200 2.11 -5.92 5.94
CA SER A 200 1.37 -4.69 5.63
C SER A 200 2.17 -3.43 5.99
N MET A 201 2.85 -3.41 7.14
CA MET A 201 3.72 -2.30 7.56
C MET A 201 4.88 -2.09 6.58
N LEU A 202 5.63 -3.16 6.29
CA LEU A 202 6.81 -3.10 5.42
C LEU A 202 6.46 -2.77 3.96
N ALA A 203 5.34 -3.30 3.47
CA ALA A 203 4.87 -3.05 2.13
C ALA A 203 4.32 -1.63 1.96
N ALA A 204 3.67 -1.08 2.98
CA ALA A 204 3.16 0.29 2.95
C ALA A 204 4.28 1.35 2.90
N THR A 205 5.44 1.12 3.55
CA THR A 205 6.56 2.07 3.46
C THR A 205 7.25 2.08 2.10
N GLY A 206 7.09 1.01 1.29
CA GLY A 206 7.53 0.95 -0.11
C GLY A 206 9.04 0.90 -0.36
N ASN A 207 9.87 1.07 0.68
CA ASN A 207 11.33 1.19 0.58
C ASN A 207 12.11 0.15 1.41
N ARG A 208 11.45 -0.90 1.91
CA ARG A 208 12.04 -1.94 2.77
C ARG A 208 11.99 -3.32 2.14
N ASN A 209 12.45 -3.41 0.90
CA ASN A 209 12.25 -4.58 0.04
C ASN A 209 12.88 -5.87 0.59
N GLU A 210 14.08 -5.81 1.16
CA GLU A 210 14.76 -6.99 1.73
C GLU A 210 14.03 -7.52 2.96
N ALA A 211 13.63 -6.64 3.87
CA ALA A 211 12.83 -7.02 5.04
C ALA A 211 11.45 -7.56 4.62
N LEU A 212 10.81 -6.95 3.61
CA LEU A 212 9.54 -7.44 3.08
C LEU A 212 9.68 -8.83 2.46
N ASP A 213 10.70 -9.07 1.63
CA ASP A 213 11.00 -10.39 1.07
C ASP A 213 11.25 -11.44 2.16
N PHE A 214 12.02 -11.09 3.19
CA PHE A 214 12.24 -11.93 4.37
C PHE A 214 10.91 -12.33 5.03
N HIS A 215 10.04 -11.36 5.33
CA HIS A 215 8.78 -11.62 6.01
C HIS A 215 7.70 -12.28 5.13
N LEU A 216 7.76 -12.13 3.81
CA LEU A 216 6.93 -12.88 2.87
C LEU A 216 7.28 -14.37 2.89
N LYS A 217 8.57 -14.70 2.82
CA LYS A 217 9.06 -16.09 2.94
C LYS A 217 8.74 -16.69 4.30
N ALA A 218 8.90 -15.89 5.37
CA ALA A 218 8.52 -16.26 6.72
C ALA A 218 7.06 -16.67 6.83
N ALA A 219 6.16 -15.84 6.29
CA ALA A 219 4.74 -16.07 6.34
C ALA A 219 4.34 -17.37 5.62
N LEU A 220 4.90 -17.62 4.43
CA LEU A 220 4.66 -18.86 3.67
C LEU A 220 5.10 -20.10 4.46
N LYS A 221 6.32 -20.08 5.01
CA LYS A 221 6.85 -21.19 5.82
C LYS A 221 6.00 -21.48 7.07
N GLN A 222 5.39 -20.44 7.63
CA GLN A 222 4.51 -20.53 8.79
C GLN A 222 3.03 -20.81 8.42
N GLY A 223 2.76 -21.16 7.16
CA GLY A 223 1.48 -21.67 6.70
C GLY A 223 0.49 -20.64 6.18
N LEU A 224 0.88 -19.37 5.98
CA LEU A 224 0.03 -18.42 5.27
C LEU A 224 0.03 -18.78 3.78
N SER A 225 -1.15 -18.83 3.19
CA SER A 225 -1.29 -19.09 1.77
C SER A 225 -0.91 -17.85 0.93
N PRO A 226 -0.44 -18.06 -0.32
CA PRO A 226 -0.26 -16.97 -1.28
C PRO A 226 -1.53 -16.12 -1.47
N ALA A 227 -2.71 -16.73 -1.36
CA ALA A 227 -4.00 -16.04 -1.47
C ALA A 227 -4.23 -15.06 -0.32
N GLU A 228 -3.94 -15.45 0.92
CA GLU A 228 -4.09 -14.58 2.09
C GLU A 228 -3.11 -13.40 2.05
N ILE A 229 -1.87 -13.66 1.62
CA ILE A 229 -0.87 -12.61 1.41
C ILE A 229 -1.34 -11.66 0.30
N ALA A 230 -1.85 -12.17 -0.82
CA ALA A 230 -2.38 -11.34 -1.89
C ALA A 230 -3.56 -10.46 -1.43
N GLU A 231 -4.48 -11.00 -0.60
CA GLU A 231 -5.60 -10.23 -0.04
C GLU A 231 -5.14 -9.12 0.92
N ALA A 232 -4.04 -9.32 1.65
CA ALA A 232 -3.41 -8.26 2.43
C ALA A 232 -2.77 -7.19 1.52
N LEU A 233 -2.00 -7.61 0.51
CA LEU A 233 -1.33 -6.69 -0.42
C LEU A 233 -2.31 -5.87 -1.28
N MET A 234 -3.48 -6.42 -1.62
CA MET A 234 -4.53 -5.69 -2.34
C MET A 234 -5.02 -4.44 -1.59
N GLN A 235 -5.04 -4.48 -0.25
CA GLN A 235 -5.49 -3.35 0.58
C GLN A 235 -4.57 -2.15 0.47
N LEU A 236 -3.29 -2.35 0.11
CA LEU A 236 -2.36 -1.24 -0.10
C LEU A 236 -2.81 -0.33 -1.24
N SER A 237 -3.51 -0.84 -2.26
CA SER A 237 -3.99 -0.01 -3.36
C SER A 237 -4.96 1.10 -2.90
N VAL A 238 -5.62 0.88 -1.76
CA VAL A 238 -6.52 1.83 -1.10
C VAL A 238 -5.75 2.74 -0.15
N TYR A 239 -4.95 2.15 0.74
CA TYR A 239 -4.42 2.85 1.90
C TYR A 239 -3.01 3.41 1.69
N ALA A 240 -2.19 2.77 0.86
CA ALA A 240 -0.82 3.20 0.51
C ALA A 240 -0.64 3.55 -0.99
N GLY A 241 -1.69 3.42 -1.80
CA GLY A 241 -1.68 3.65 -3.24
C GLY A 241 -1.19 2.47 -4.08
N PHE A 242 -1.55 2.48 -5.37
CA PHE A 242 -1.19 1.44 -6.34
C PHE A 242 0.32 1.18 -6.48
N PRO A 243 1.22 2.18 -6.48
CA PRO A 243 2.65 1.92 -6.61
C PRO A 243 3.21 1.03 -5.49
N ALA A 244 2.81 1.27 -4.23
CA ALA A 244 3.21 0.45 -3.09
C ALA A 244 2.68 -0.99 -3.24
N ALA A 245 1.42 -1.14 -3.64
CA ALA A 245 0.81 -2.44 -3.88
C ALA A 245 1.55 -3.21 -4.99
N LEU A 246 1.83 -2.58 -6.14
CA LEU A 246 2.52 -3.21 -7.27
C LEU A 246 3.95 -3.63 -6.91
N ASN A 247 4.70 -2.81 -6.17
CA ASN A 247 6.04 -3.20 -5.70
C ASN A 247 5.95 -4.41 -4.76
N ALA A 248 4.99 -4.41 -3.83
CA ALA A 248 4.79 -5.53 -2.91
C ALA A 248 4.40 -6.83 -3.64
N PHE A 249 3.50 -6.75 -4.63
CA PHE A 249 3.13 -7.90 -5.46
C PHE A 249 4.31 -8.46 -6.28
N ARG A 250 5.21 -7.60 -6.77
CA ARG A 250 6.43 -8.03 -7.46
C ARG A 250 7.32 -8.88 -6.52
N LEU A 251 7.49 -8.45 -5.27
CA LEU A 251 8.27 -9.18 -4.26
C LEU A 251 7.56 -10.47 -3.82
N ALA A 252 6.25 -10.42 -3.60
CA ALA A 252 5.45 -11.60 -3.27
C ALA A 252 5.57 -12.68 -4.34
N ARG A 253 5.50 -12.31 -5.63
CA ARG A 253 5.70 -13.26 -6.73
C ARG A 253 7.10 -13.90 -6.71
N GLN A 254 8.13 -13.15 -6.35
CA GLN A 254 9.49 -13.69 -6.20
C GLN A 254 9.57 -14.69 -5.03
N ALA A 255 8.94 -14.37 -3.90
CA ALA A 255 8.86 -15.27 -2.75
C ALA A 255 8.06 -16.55 -3.05
N PHE A 256 6.91 -16.44 -3.72
CA PHE A 256 6.07 -17.59 -4.10
C PHE A 256 6.79 -18.55 -5.06
N ALA A 257 7.56 -18.02 -6.01
CA ALA A 257 8.29 -18.85 -6.98
C ALA A 257 9.47 -19.62 -6.35
N ALA A 258 9.99 -19.15 -5.22
CA ALA A 258 11.05 -19.84 -4.47
C ALA A 258 10.52 -21.01 -3.63
N ASP A 259 9.22 -21.05 -3.35
CA ASP A 259 8.55 -22.11 -2.62
C ASP A 259 7.94 -23.12 -3.61
N ARG A 260 8.65 -24.22 -3.86
CA ARG A 260 8.32 -25.19 -4.93
C ARG A 260 7.05 -26.02 -4.68
N ASP A 261 6.45 -25.92 -3.49
CA ASP A 261 5.15 -26.55 -3.14
C ASP A 261 3.97 -25.57 -3.20
N ALA A 262 4.19 -24.28 -3.49
CA ALA A 262 3.11 -23.33 -3.74
C ALA A 262 2.51 -23.54 -5.14
N THR A 263 1.62 -24.53 -5.26
CA THR A 263 0.88 -24.83 -6.50
C THR A 263 0.20 -23.58 -7.08
N ALA A 264 0.18 -23.55 -8.42
CA ALA A 264 -0.34 -22.51 -9.29
C ALA A 264 -1.54 -21.72 -8.73
N ILE A 265 -1.39 -20.39 -8.73
CA ILE A 265 -2.48 -19.46 -8.47
C ILE A 265 -3.55 -19.62 -9.56
N THR A 266 -4.58 -20.43 -9.30
CA THR A 266 -5.84 -20.35 -10.02
C THR A 266 -6.79 -19.47 -9.22
N ALA A 267 -6.75 -18.17 -9.46
CA ALA A 267 -7.80 -17.27 -8.98
C ALA A 267 -9.07 -17.51 -9.81
N PRO A 268 -10.25 -17.73 -9.18
CA PRO A 268 -11.51 -17.71 -9.90
C PRO A 268 -11.77 -16.31 -10.47
N SER A 269 -11.83 -16.23 -11.79
CA SER A 269 -12.38 -15.11 -12.54
C SER A 269 -13.88 -15.33 -12.74
N ALA A 270 -14.71 -14.33 -12.44
CA ALA A 270 -16.08 -14.25 -12.95
C ALA A 270 -16.41 -12.80 -13.36
N ALA A 271 -16.93 -12.68 -14.58
CA ALA A 271 -17.12 -11.54 -15.48
C ALA A 271 -18.24 -10.55 -15.03
N ALA A 272 -18.38 -9.32 -15.53
CA ALA A 272 -18.08 -8.79 -16.86
C ALA A 272 -17.32 -7.45 -16.86
N SER A 273 -16.15 -7.47 -17.50
CA SER A 273 -15.33 -6.31 -17.89
C SER A 273 -15.48 -6.12 -19.40
N GLU A 274 -15.38 -4.88 -19.88
CA GLU A 274 -15.08 -4.59 -21.28
C GLU A 274 -13.97 -5.51 -21.80
N SER A 275 -14.10 -5.94 -23.06
CA SER A 275 -13.08 -6.79 -23.68
C SER A 275 -11.73 -6.06 -23.73
N ARG A 276 -10.63 -6.82 -23.69
CA ARG A 276 -9.27 -6.25 -23.74
C ARG A 276 -9.04 -5.40 -24.98
N GLU A 277 -9.69 -5.79 -26.08
CA GLU A 277 -9.64 -5.08 -27.35
C GLU A 277 -10.23 -3.67 -27.25
N VAL A 278 -11.34 -3.50 -26.51
CA VAL A 278 -11.94 -2.18 -26.25
C VAL A 278 -11.03 -1.32 -25.37
N ARG A 279 -10.47 -1.89 -24.29
CA ARG A 279 -9.55 -1.16 -23.39
C ARG A 279 -8.26 -0.75 -24.11
N ARG A 280 -7.73 -1.62 -24.97
CA ARG A 280 -6.54 -1.35 -25.79
C ARG A 280 -6.81 -0.26 -26.84
N ALA A 281 -7.93 -0.33 -27.55
CA ALA A 281 -8.31 0.68 -28.54
C ALA A 281 -8.48 2.06 -27.90
N ARG A 282 -9.16 2.13 -26.76
CA ARG A 282 -9.29 3.36 -25.97
C ARG A 282 -7.95 3.87 -25.47
N GLY A 283 -7.10 2.99 -24.94
CA GLY A 283 -5.77 3.33 -24.47
C GLY A 283 -4.87 3.90 -25.56
N LEU A 284 -4.89 3.32 -26.76
CA LEU A 284 -4.16 3.84 -27.92
C LEU A 284 -4.69 5.22 -28.34
N ALA A 285 -6.01 5.42 -28.33
CA ALA A 285 -6.60 6.72 -28.65
C ALA A 285 -6.22 7.80 -27.61
N THR A 286 -6.27 7.48 -26.31
CA THR A 286 -5.85 8.39 -25.24
C THR A 286 -4.36 8.69 -25.29
N LEU A 287 -3.52 7.68 -25.53
CA LEU A 287 -2.08 7.84 -25.70
C LEU A 287 -1.74 8.76 -26.89
N ALA A 288 -2.43 8.59 -28.02
CA ALA A 288 -2.24 9.41 -29.22
C ALA A 288 -2.63 10.87 -28.98
N GLN A 289 -3.63 11.13 -28.14
CA GLN A 289 -4.08 12.48 -27.80
C GLN A 289 -3.10 13.22 -26.89
N THR A 290 -2.41 12.54 -25.98
CA THR A 290 -1.54 13.21 -24.99
C THR A 290 -0.06 12.99 -25.25
N SER A 291 0.39 11.74 -25.37
CA SER A 291 1.83 11.41 -25.32
C SER A 291 2.46 11.17 -26.70
N ALA A 292 1.64 10.92 -27.72
CA ALA A 292 2.03 10.78 -29.13
C ALA A 292 3.27 9.86 -29.32
N ALA A 293 4.18 10.21 -30.25
CA ALA A 293 5.37 9.40 -30.59
C ALA A 293 6.29 9.09 -29.40
N SER A 294 6.29 9.94 -28.35
CA SER A 294 7.11 9.73 -27.15
C SER A 294 6.56 8.62 -26.26
N GLY A 295 5.24 8.51 -26.15
CA GLY A 295 4.58 7.42 -25.43
C GLY A 295 4.73 6.08 -26.15
N GLU A 296 4.63 6.09 -27.49
CA GLU A 296 4.86 4.88 -28.30
C GLU A 296 6.29 4.37 -28.20
N ALA A 297 7.30 5.25 -28.18
CA ALA A 297 8.69 4.85 -28.02
C ALA A 297 8.94 4.13 -26.68
N VAL A 298 8.31 4.58 -25.59
CA VAL A 298 8.39 3.90 -24.29
C VAL A 298 7.72 2.52 -24.33
N ILE A 299 6.55 2.40 -24.99
CA ILE A 299 5.87 1.11 -25.13
C ILE A 299 6.75 0.12 -25.91
N ARG A 300 7.30 0.56 -27.05
CA ARG A 300 8.15 -0.28 -27.91
C ARG A 300 9.48 -0.65 -27.25
N SER A 301 9.95 0.15 -26.28
CA SER A 301 11.17 -0.17 -25.52
C SER A 301 11.05 -1.46 -24.70
N PHE A 302 9.85 -2.02 -24.56
CA PHE A 302 9.61 -3.30 -23.92
C PHE A 302 9.38 -4.45 -24.90
N ASP A 303 9.33 -4.23 -26.21
CA ASP A 303 8.88 -5.26 -27.18
C ASP A 303 9.79 -6.49 -27.23
N ASP A 304 11.09 -6.31 -27.00
CA ASP A 304 12.11 -7.34 -27.06
C ASP A 304 12.23 -8.16 -25.76
N ILE A 305 11.94 -7.54 -24.61
CA ILE A 305 12.17 -8.14 -23.28
C ILE A 305 10.87 -8.47 -22.54
N ALA A 306 9.88 -7.59 -22.61
CA ALA A 306 8.64 -7.70 -21.83
C ALA A 306 7.45 -7.00 -22.53
N PRO A 307 7.03 -7.46 -23.72
CA PRO A 307 5.98 -6.81 -24.53
C PRO A 307 4.64 -6.65 -23.77
N ASP A 308 4.42 -7.51 -22.78
CA ASP A 308 3.30 -7.47 -21.87
C ASP A 308 3.25 -6.20 -21.01
N ILE A 309 4.38 -5.60 -20.68
CA ILE A 309 4.46 -4.33 -19.93
C ILE A 309 4.02 -3.17 -20.82
N GLY A 310 4.52 -3.09 -22.05
CA GLY A 310 4.05 -2.13 -23.05
C GLY A 310 2.54 -2.25 -23.29
N ARG A 311 2.02 -3.49 -23.39
CA ARG A 311 0.59 -3.76 -23.48
C ARG A 311 -0.18 -3.27 -22.25
N MET A 312 0.29 -3.54 -21.03
CA MET A 312 -0.39 -3.14 -19.79
C MET A 312 -0.41 -1.62 -19.61
N ILE A 313 0.63 -0.90 -20.02
CA ILE A 313 0.65 0.56 -20.01
C ILE A 313 -0.49 1.11 -20.89
N VAL A 314 -0.65 0.57 -22.10
CA VAL A 314 -1.72 0.96 -23.02
C VAL A 314 -3.09 0.61 -22.46
N GLU A 315 -3.32 -0.65 -22.08
CA GLU A 315 -4.64 -1.13 -21.67
C GLU A 315 -5.11 -0.55 -20.34
N HIS A 316 -4.20 -0.45 -19.36
CA HIS A 316 -4.57 -0.08 -18.00
C HIS A 316 -4.33 1.41 -17.73
N SER A 317 -3.10 1.90 -17.92
CA SER A 317 -2.79 3.29 -17.60
C SER A 317 -3.53 4.25 -18.53
N TYR A 318 -3.46 4.05 -19.84
CA TYR A 318 -4.16 4.91 -20.79
C TYR A 318 -5.62 4.49 -21.00
N GLY A 319 -5.87 3.20 -21.11
CA GLY A 319 -7.20 2.64 -21.38
C GLY A 319 -8.17 2.74 -20.21
N ASP A 320 -7.74 2.56 -18.97
CA ASP A 320 -8.65 2.51 -17.81
C ASP A 320 -8.54 3.74 -16.89
N VAL A 321 -7.37 4.38 -16.81
CA VAL A 321 -7.13 5.49 -15.87
C VAL A 321 -7.18 6.84 -16.56
N PHE A 322 -6.39 7.06 -17.62
CA PHE A 322 -6.29 8.37 -18.27
C PHE A 322 -7.48 8.72 -19.17
N SER A 323 -8.16 7.71 -19.72
CA SER A 323 -9.35 7.88 -20.55
C SER A 323 -10.62 8.30 -19.78
N ARG A 324 -10.56 8.32 -18.44
CA ARG A 324 -11.74 8.60 -17.60
C ARG A 324 -12.24 10.03 -17.82
N PRO A 325 -13.56 10.24 -17.96
CA PRO A 325 -14.12 11.58 -17.98
C PRO A 325 -14.02 12.24 -16.59
N GLY A 326 -14.21 13.56 -16.52
CA GLY A 326 -14.31 14.32 -15.26
C GLY A 326 -13.06 15.14 -14.87
N ILE A 327 -11.89 14.82 -15.42
CA ILE A 327 -10.70 15.69 -15.39
C ILE A 327 -10.21 15.77 -16.82
N ASP A 328 -10.05 16.99 -17.33
CA ASP A 328 -9.59 17.21 -18.70
C ASP A 328 -8.14 16.71 -18.88
N PRO A 329 -7.73 16.35 -20.11
CA PRO A 329 -6.41 15.79 -20.35
C PRO A 329 -5.26 16.68 -19.86
N LYS A 330 -5.37 18.01 -19.98
CA LYS A 330 -4.35 18.95 -19.51
C LYS A 330 -4.15 18.82 -18.01
N THR A 331 -5.24 18.92 -17.25
CA THR A 331 -5.21 18.83 -15.78
C THR A 331 -4.71 17.46 -15.31
N ARG A 332 -5.07 16.39 -16.04
CA ARG A 332 -4.65 15.03 -15.72
C ARG A 332 -3.13 14.83 -15.89
N GLU A 333 -2.58 15.34 -16.99
CA GLU A 333 -1.14 15.25 -17.26
C GLU A 333 -0.32 16.15 -16.30
N LEU A 334 -0.83 17.33 -15.92
CA LEU A 334 -0.22 18.16 -14.88
C LEU A 334 -0.19 17.43 -13.52
N THR A 335 -1.26 16.71 -13.18
CA THR A 335 -1.31 15.88 -11.97
C THR A 335 -0.26 14.76 -12.01
N ALA A 336 -0.08 14.12 -13.15
CA ALA A 336 0.95 13.09 -13.34
C ALA A 336 2.37 13.68 -13.20
N CYS A 337 2.61 14.88 -13.75
CA CYS A 337 3.87 15.61 -13.56
C CYS A 337 4.15 15.87 -12.08
N ALA A 338 3.15 16.37 -11.34
CA ALA A 338 3.28 16.64 -9.91
C ALA A 338 3.61 15.37 -9.12
N ALA A 339 2.91 14.26 -9.40
CA ALA A 339 3.12 12.99 -8.71
C ALA A 339 4.52 12.42 -8.96
N LEU A 340 4.98 12.40 -10.22
CA LEU A 340 6.30 11.88 -10.58
C LEU A 340 7.43 12.75 -10.05
N ALA A 341 7.25 14.07 -10.05
CA ALA A 341 8.21 15.00 -9.46
C ALA A 341 8.32 14.82 -7.94
N ALA A 342 7.20 14.61 -7.24
CA ALA A 342 7.20 14.40 -5.79
C ALA A 342 7.89 13.10 -5.35
N VAL A 343 7.86 12.05 -6.18
CA VAL A 343 8.54 10.76 -5.92
C VAL A 343 10.07 10.89 -6.02
N ALA A 344 10.56 11.76 -6.90
CA ALA A 344 11.97 12.19 -6.97
C ALA A 344 13.04 11.08 -7.09
N THR A 345 12.71 9.92 -7.65
CA THR A 345 13.68 8.84 -7.91
C THR A 345 14.30 8.96 -9.30
N LYS A 346 15.50 8.37 -9.49
CA LYS A 346 16.14 8.29 -10.81
C LYS A 346 15.25 7.58 -11.85
N THR A 347 14.45 6.61 -11.41
CA THR A 347 13.51 5.86 -12.24
C THR A 347 12.27 6.67 -12.64
N ALA A 348 11.95 7.76 -11.93
CA ALA A 348 10.82 8.64 -12.25
C ALA A 348 11.16 9.69 -13.33
N GLU A 349 12.44 9.90 -13.65
CA GLU A 349 12.84 10.96 -14.60
C GLU A 349 12.33 10.75 -16.02
N ALA A 350 12.43 9.53 -16.56
CA ALA A 350 11.95 9.24 -17.92
C ALA A 350 10.42 9.34 -18.03
N PRO A 351 9.61 8.77 -17.11
CA PRO A 351 8.17 9.02 -17.06
C PRO A 351 7.82 10.50 -16.90
N LEU A 352 8.54 11.25 -16.06
CA LEU A 352 8.28 12.67 -15.85
C LEU A 352 8.43 13.47 -17.15
N ARG A 353 9.46 13.18 -17.96
CA ARG A 353 9.64 13.80 -19.29
C ARG A 353 8.48 13.51 -20.24
N VAL A 354 7.98 12.28 -20.24
CA VAL A 354 6.82 11.89 -21.07
C VAL A 354 5.60 12.70 -20.66
N HIS A 355 5.29 12.77 -19.36
CA HIS A 355 4.11 13.47 -18.87
C HIS A 355 4.22 15.00 -18.98
N ILE A 356 5.42 15.59 -18.89
CA ILE A 356 5.63 17.01 -19.19
C ILE A 356 5.27 17.31 -20.65
N ASN A 357 5.76 16.48 -21.58
CA ASN A 357 5.44 16.66 -22.98
C ASN A 357 3.96 16.41 -23.29
N ALA A 358 3.35 15.45 -22.57
CA ALA A 358 1.95 15.13 -22.70
C ALA A 358 1.03 16.25 -22.17
N ALA A 359 1.40 16.89 -21.05
CA ALA A 359 0.70 18.07 -20.54
C ALA A 359 0.70 19.21 -21.55
N LEU A 360 1.85 19.49 -22.16
CA LEU A 360 1.98 20.51 -23.19
C LEU A 360 1.15 20.18 -24.45
N ASN A 361 1.15 18.92 -24.90
CA ASN A 361 0.30 18.47 -26.02
C ASN A 361 -1.19 18.62 -25.72
N ALA A 362 -1.58 18.37 -24.47
CA ALA A 362 -2.94 18.55 -23.99
C ALA A 362 -3.32 20.04 -23.79
N GLY A 363 -2.41 20.98 -24.09
CA GLY A 363 -2.67 22.42 -24.05
C GLY A 363 -2.21 23.12 -22.77
N ALA A 364 -1.39 22.48 -21.93
CA ALA A 364 -0.72 23.19 -20.83
C ALA A 364 0.32 24.16 -21.39
N SER A 365 0.36 25.35 -20.82
CA SER A 365 1.48 26.27 -21.01
C SER A 365 2.71 25.79 -20.23
N ARG A 366 3.90 26.19 -20.68
CA ARG A 366 5.15 26.00 -19.92
C ARG A 366 5.03 26.57 -18.50
N LYS A 367 4.31 27.69 -18.35
CA LYS A 367 4.02 28.30 -17.06
C LYS A 367 3.16 27.38 -16.18
N GLU A 368 2.07 26.81 -16.68
CA GLU A 368 1.25 25.88 -15.90
C GLU A 368 2.04 24.65 -15.44
N VAL A 369 2.93 24.10 -16.28
CA VAL A 369 3.83 23.01 -15.89
C VAL A 369 4.78 23.46 -14.77
N LEU A 370 5.42 24.63 -14.91
CA LEU A 370 6.34 25.16 -13.89
C LEU A 370 5.63 25.44 -12.55
N GLU A 371 4.48 26.11 -12.57
CA GLU A 371 3.70 26.40 -11.36
C GLU A 371 3.25 25.09 -10.67
N THR A 372 2.89 24.08 -11.45
CA THR A 372 2.55 22.75 -10.92
C THR A 372 3.73 22.11 -10.18
N LEU A 373 4.95 22.22 -10.72
CA LEU A 373 6.16 21.71 -10.07
C LEU A 373 6.57 22.56 -8.85
N LEU A 374 6.47 23.89 -8.96
CA LEU A 374 6.78 24.82 -7.87
C LEU A 374 5.84 24.68 -6.69
N ASN A 375 4.59 24.32 -6.92
CA ASN A 375 3.62 24.01 -5.87
C ASN A 375 4.05 22.84 -4.98
N LEU A 376 5.03 22.03 -5.38
CA LEU A 376 5.58 20.96 -4.57
C LEU A 376 6.62 21.45 -3.55
N VAL A 377 7.11 22.69 -3.63
CA VAL A 377 8.15 23.21 -2.72
C VAL A 377 7.77 23.04 -1.24
N PRO A 378 6.54 23.38 -0.80
CA PRO A 378 6.15 23.24 0.61
C PRO A 378 6.06 21.78 1.09
N TYR A 379 5.91 20.82 0.16
CA TYR A 379 5.60 19.42 0.48
C TYR A 379 6.78 18.48 0.25
N SER A 380 7.64 18.78 -0.72
CA SER A 380 8.72 17.91 -1.18
C SER A 380 10.11 18.56 -1.09
N GLY A 381 10.18 19.86 -0.77
CA GLY A 381 11.42 20.59 -0.57
C GLY A 381 12.13 21.02 -1.86
N TYR A 382 13.01 22.01 -1.75
CA TYR A 382 13.67 22.66 -2.88
C TYR A 382 14.50 21.72 -3.78
N PRO A 383 15.32 20.78 -3.27
CA PRO A 383 16.16 19.94 -4.14
C PRO A 383 15.38 19.06 -5.11
N VAL A 384 14.24 18.52 -4.65
CA VAL A 384 13.34 17.69 -5.46
C VAL A 384 12.71 18.53 -6.59
N VAL A 385 12.18 19.69 -6.23
CA VAL A 385 11.56 20.59 -7.20
C VAL A 385 12.58 21.13 -8.19
N GLN A 386 13.79 21.47 -7.75
CA GLN A 386 14.88 21.91 -8.63
C GLN A 386 15.20 20.87 -9.71
N GLN A 387 15.26 19.58 -9.33
CA GLN A 387 15.48 18.50 -10.29
C GLN A 387 14.34 18.37 -11.30
N ALA A 388 13.09 18.45 -10.84
CA ALA A 388 11.92 18.37 -11.72
C ALA A 388 11.84 19.58 -12.68
N VAL A 389 12.13 20.79 -12.18
CA VAL A 389 12.18 22.03 -12.98
C VAL A 389 13.30 21.96 -14.01
N ARG A 390 14.47 21.41 -13.66
CA ARG A 390 15.56 21.16 -14.63
C ARG A 390 15.10 20.25 -15.75
N ILE A 391 14.43 19.14 -15.42
CA ILE A 391 13.88 18.20 -16.41
C ILE A 391 12.85 18.90 -17.31
N ALA A 392 11.95 19.71 -16.75
CA ALA A 392 10.99 20.49 -17.53
C ALA A 392 11.67 21.50 -18.47
N GLY A 393 12.68 22.22 -17.99
CA GLY A 393 13.47 23.14 -18.81
C GLY A 393 14.14 22.46 -20.01
N GLU A 394 14.68 21.26 -19.81
CA GLU A 394 15.24 20.46 -20.90
C GLU A 394 14.20 20.03 -21.93
N GLU A 395 12.98 19.68 -21.52
CA GLU A 395 11.91 19.35 -22.46
C GLU A 395 11.37 20.59 -23.18
N PHE A 396 11.29 21.74 -22.50
CA PHE A 396 10.88 23.00 -23.12
C PHE A 396 11.86 23.45 -24.21
N ALA A 397 13.16 23.31 -23.97
CA ALA A 397 14.20 23.68 -24.94
C ALA A 397 14.14 22.85 -26.23
N LYS A 398 13.57 21.64 -26.19
CA LYS A 398 13.39 20.77 -27.37
C LYS A 398 12.20 21.18 -28.25
N ARG A 399 11.36 22.11 -27.79
CA ARG A 399 10.13 22.51 -28.49
C ARG A 399 10.26 23.95 -29.00
N PRO A 400 9.96 24.23 -30.28
CA PRO A 400 9.78 25.60 -30.74
C PRO A 400 8.61 26.26 -29.98
N GLU A 401 8.67 27.57 -29.80
CA GLU A 401 7.61 28.35 -29.14
C GLU A 401 6.28 28.34 -29.90
#